data_AF-A0A7X8JKA1-F1
#
_entry.id   AF-A0A7X8JKA1-F1
#
_cell.length_a   1.000
_cell.length_b   1.000
_cell.length_c   1.000
_cell.angle_alpha   90.00
_cell.angle_beta   90.00
_cell.angle_gamma   90.00
#
_symmetry.space_group_name_H-M   'P 1'
#
loop_
_entity.id
_entity.type
_entity.pdbx_description
1 polymer ?
#
loop_
_entity_poly.entity_id
_entity_poly.type
_entity_poly.pdbx_seq_one_letter_code
_entity_poly.pdbx_strand_id
1 'polypeptide(L)'
;IKMDGGKTEYGPDGEKYTQDDTLLFEDILGSYDIRQDVSGFKSEAIDSLLALLKGVEGVPGMEEYVEQYKKELEKYMATTDGTYTGTMVITRVQPEEEIAEIKFVVPNTDLDTVLFRGRWKDSALYLDAVGGVAGGAWTLYFKKEGKAITCEGNSTYESTVASYTFSLTGTKQD
;
A
#
# COMPACT_ATOMS: atom_id res chain seq x y z
N ILE A 1 -15.95 1.67 -41.13
CA ILE A 1 -15.95 2.27 -39.79
C ILE A 1 -15.25 1.25 -38.90
N LYS A 2 -13.97 1.48 -38.57
CA LYS A 2 -13.23 0.54 -37.72
C LYS A 2 -13.79 0.67 -36.31
N MET A 3 -14.13 -0.48 -35.73
CA MET A 3 -14.50 -0.61 -34.32
C MET A 3 -13.26 -0.24 -33.49
N ASP A 4 -13.24 0.96 -32.91
CA ASP A 4 -12.29 1.27 -31.85
C ASP A 4 -12.75 0.53 -30.61
N GLY A 5 -12.01 -0.53 -30.26
CA GLY A 5 -12.21 -1.25 -29.01
C GLY A 5 -12.05 -0.28 -27.85
N GLY A 6 -13.10 -0.17 -27.03
CA GLY A 6 -13.27 0.88 -26.02
C GLY A 6 -12.09 1.00 -25.07
N LYS A 7 -11.22 1.96 -25.37
CA LYS A 7 -10.21 2.46 -24.43
C LYS A 7 -10.83 3.64 -23.71
N THR A 8 -10.88 3.57 -22.40
CA THR A 8 -11.41 4.66 -21.59
C THR A 8 -10.32 5.72 -21.41
N GLU A 9 -10.65 6.96 -21.73
CA GLU A 9 -9.78 8.14 -21.58
C GLU A 9 -10.07 8.84 -20.24
N TYR A 10 -9.04 9.18 -19.47
CA TYR A 10 -9.17 9.78 -18.14
C TYR A 10 -8.48 11.13 -18.04
N GLY A 11 -9.26 12.15 -17.67
CA GLY A 11 -8.76 13.48 -17.32
C GLY A 11 -8.60 13.58 -15.79
N PRO A 12 -7.51 14.17 -15.29
CA PRO A 12 -7.28 14.37 -13.85
C PRO A 12 -8.45 15.07 -13.15
N ASP A 13 -8.93 16.21 -13.70
CA ASP A 13 -9.74 17.14 -12.92
C ASP A 13 -10.86 17.84 -13.72
N GLY A 14 -11.24 17.32 -14.89
CA GLY A 14 -12.17 18.01 -15.80
C GLY A 14 -11.59 19.25 -16.51
N GLU A 15 -10.29 19.52 -16.34
CA GLU A 15 -9.57 20.52 -17.12
C GLU A 15 -9.09 19.98 -18.48
N LYS A 16 -8.84 20.90 -19.43
CA LYS A 16 -8.45 20.56 -20.81
C LYS A 16 -6.97 20.16 -20.88
N TYR A 17 -6.70 18.88 -21.06
CA TYR A 17 -5.37 18.36 -21.37
C TYR A 17 -5.17 18.14 -22.88
N THR A 18 -3.92 18.28 -23.33
CA THR A 18 -3.49 17.83 -24.66
C THR A 18 -3.66 16.33 -24.77
N GLN A 19 -4.02 15.83 -25.96
CA GLN A 19 -4.36 14.41 -26.18
C GLN A 19 -3.22 13.45 -25.75
N ASP A 20 -1.97 13.93 -25.77
CA ASP A 20 -0.78 13.19 -25.32
C ASP A 20 -0.66 13.04 -23.78
N ASP A 21 -1.30 13.93 -23.00
CA ASP A 21 -1.31 13.91 -21.52
C ASP A 21 -2.53 13.18 -20.96
N THR A 22 -3.38 12.61 -21.82
CA THR A 22 -4.53 11.82 -21.40
C THR A 22 -4.03 10.51 -20.79
N LEU A 23 -4.50 10.22 -19.58
CA LEU A 23 -4.19 8.98 -18.89
C LEU A 23 -5.15 7.90 -19.40
N LEU A 24 -4.61 6.75 -19.81
CA LEU A 24 -5.37 5.55 -20.16
C LEU A 24 -5.18 4.47 -19.10
N PHE A 25 -6.12 3.53 -18.99
CA PHE A 25 -5.92 2.37 -18.10
C PHE A 25 -4.73 1.51 -18.54
N GLU A 26 -4.42 1.47 -19.84
CA GLU A 26 -3.21 0.78 -20.31
C GLU A 26 -1.92 1.47 -19.84
N ASP A 27 -1.95 2.78 -19.60
CA ASP A 27 -0.78 3.52 -19.11
C ASP A 27 -0.46 3.16 -17.66
N ILE A 28 -1.43 2.72 -16.87
CA ILE A 28 -1.20 2.35 -15.47
C ILE A 28 -0.68 0.91 -15.30
N LEU A 29 -0.84 0.04 -16.30
CA LEU A 29 -0.36 -1.35 -16.23
C LEU A 29 1.18 -1.40 -16.31
N GLY A 30 1.78 -2.28 -15.52
CA GLY A 30 3.24 -2.49 -15.49
C GLY A 30 3.84 -2.46 -14.10
N SER A 31 5.15 -2.24 -14.04
CA SER A 31 5.95 -2.20 -12.81
C SER A 31 6.27 -0.77 -12.41
N TYR A 32 6.23 -0.51 -11.11
CA TYR A 32 6.52 0.79 -10.51
C TYR A 32 7.55 0.60 -9.40
N ASP A 33 8.57 1.45 -9.40
CA ASP A 33 9.42 1.62 -8.24
C ASP A 33 8.62 2.39 -7.20
N ILE A 34 8.36 1.75 -6.05
CA ILE A 34 7.52 2.32 -5.00
C ILE A 34 8.31 2.58 -3.73
N ARG A 35 7.87 3.63 -3.05
CA ARG A 35 8.17 3.91 -1.65
C ARG A 35 6.87 3.94 -0.87
N GLN A 36 6.81 3.13 0.17
CA GLN A 36 5.73 3.11 1.14
C GLN A 36 6.26 3.65 2.47
N ASP A 37 5.62 4.68 3.01
CA ASP A 37 5.90 5.19 4.34
C ASP A 37 4.75 4.74 5.25
N VAL A 38 5.06 3.93 6.27
CA VAL A 38 4.10 3.44 7.28
C VAL A 38 4.42 4.11 8.60
N SER A 39 3.40 4.69 9.24
CA SER A 39 3.57 5.39 10.50
C SER A 39 2.36 5.31 11.41
N GLY A 40 2.63 5.42 12.71
CA GLY A 40 1.59 5.60 13.71
C GLY A 40 0.92 4.30 14.10
N PHE A 41 1.62 3.17 14.01
CA PHE A 41 1.15 1.89 14.55
C PHE A 41 0.82 2.00 16.04
N LYS A 42 -0.47 1.93 16.37
CA LYS A 42 -0.99 1.91 17.73
C LYS A 42 -1.84 0.68 17.89
N SER A 43 -1.55 -0.18 18.87
CA SER A 43 -2.29 -1.41 19.10
C SER A 43 -2.54 -1.67 20.58
N GLU A 44 -3.75 -2.08 20.94
CA GLU A 44 -4.09 -2.54 22.30
C GLU A 44 -3.19 -3.72 22.73
N ALA A 45 -2.68 -4.51 21.78
CA ALA A 45 -1.74 -5.60 22.04
C ALA A 45 -0.36 -5.08 22.46
N ILE A 46 0.14 -4.00 21.84
CA ILE A 46 1.39 -3.35 22.26
C ILE A 46 1.22 -2.71 23.64
N ASP A 47 0.10 -2.03 23.88
CA ASP A 47 -0.19 -1.42 25.18
C ASP A 47 -0.26 -2.48 26.30
N SER A 48 -0.88 -3.63 26.02
CA SER A 48 -0.94 -4.76 26.94
C SER A 48 0.44 -5.37 27.23
N LEU A 49 1.28 -5.51 26.21
CA LEU A 49 2.67 -5.99 26.37
C LEU A 49 3.52 -5.00 27.18
N LEU A 50 3.39 -3.70 26.92
CA LEU A 50 4.04 -2.65 27.70
C LEU A 50 3.58 -2.63 29.16
N ALA A 51 2.28 -2.83 29.41
CA ALA A 51 1.74 -2.91 30.77
C ALA A 51 2.25 -4.14 31.52
N LEU A 52 2.32 -5.30 30.86
CA LEU A 52 2.91 -6.51 31.42
C LEU A 52 4.39 -6.31 31.76
N LEU A 53 5.15 -5.71 30.84
CA LEU A 53 6.57 -5.40 31.05
C LEU A 53 6.78 -4.53 32.29
N LYS A 54 6.01 -3.45 32.42
CA LYS A 54 6.04 -2.56 33.61
C LYS A 54 5.65 -3.29 34.89
N GLY A 55 4.78 -4.29 34.81
CA GLY A 55 4.35 -5.09 35.96
C GLY A 55 5.40 -6.07 36.49
N VAL A 56 6.39 -6.44 35.65
CA VAL A 56 7.45 -7.41 36.02
C VAL A 56 8.84 -6.78 36.11
N GLU A 57 9.01 -5.53 35.66
CA GLU A 57 10.27 -4.79 35.74
C GLU A 57 10.64 -4.50 37.21
N GLY A 58 11.86 -4.89 37.61
CA GLY A 58 12.35 -4.76 38.98
C GLY A 58 11.96 -5.89 39.94
N VAL A 59 11.24 -6.92 39.45
CA VAL A 59 10.98 -8.16 40.22
C VAL A 59 12.23 -9.05 40.16
N PRO A 60 12.84 -9.43 41.29
CA PRO A 60 14.05 -10.26 41.31
C PRO A 60 13.82 -11.61 40.61
N GLY A 61 14.71 -11.99 39.69
CA GLY A 61 14.66 -13.27 38.97
C GLY A 61 13.84 -13.24 37.66
N MET A 62 13.34 -12.06 37.26
CA MET A 62 12.58 -11.86 36.01
C MET A 62 13.37 -11.09 34.96
N GLU A 63 14.65 -10.80 35.19
CA GLU A 63 15.48 -9.95 34.33
C GLU A 63 15.60 -10.50 32.90
N GLU A 64 15.72 -11.83 32.73
CA GLU A 64 15.77 -12.48 31.43
C GLU A 64 14.43 -12.40 30.68
N TYR A 65 13.29 -12.49 31.39
CA TYR A 65 11.97 -12.31 30.80
C TYR A 65 11.73 -10.87 30.37
N VAL A 66 12.13 -9.89 31.19
CA VAL A 66 12.05 -8.46 30.85
C VAL A 66 12.84 -8.17 29.58
N GLU A 67 14.06 -8.70 29.47
CA GLU A 67 14.91 -8.50 28.29
C GLU A 67 14.32 -9.16 27.04
N GLN A 68 13.78 -10.37 27.17
CA GLN A 68 13.11 -11.06 26.06
C GLN A 68 11.87 -10.30 25.57
N TYR A 69 11.01 -9.82 26.48
CA TYR A 69 9.83 -9.06 26.11
C TYR A 69 10.17 -7.69 25.50
N LYS A 70 11.20 -7.00 26.01
CA LYS A 70 11.71 -5.76 25.38
C LYS A 70 12.13 -6.03 23.94
N LYS A 71 12.88 -7.10 23.71
CA LYS A 71 13.35 -7.48 22.36
C LYS A 71 12.21 -7.83 21.40
N GLU A 72 11.19 -8.56 21.86
CA GLU A 72 10.00 -8.85 21.04
C GLU A 72 9.20 -7.58 20.75
N LEU A 73 9.04 -6.68 21.73
CA LEU A 73 8.35 -5.41 21.54
C LEU A 73 9.08 -4.50 20.54
N GLU A 74 10.41 -4.39 20.67
CA GLU A 74 11.27 -3.67 19.73
C GLU A 74 11.21 -4.27 18.33
N LYS A 75 11.22 -5.60 18.20
CA LYS A 75 11.07 -6.28 16.91
C LYS A 75 9.70 -5.99 16.29
N TYR A 76 8.62 -6.06 17.06
CA TYR A 76 7.28 -5.75 16.57
C TYR A 76 7.17 -4.29 16.11
N MET A 77 7.62 -3.34 16.93
CA MET A 77 7.65 -1.91 16.59
C MET A 77 8.54 -1.60 15.38
N ALA A 78 9.71 -2.23 15.28
CA ALA A 78 10.65 -2.03 14.17
C ALA A 78 10.17 -2.60 12.83
N THR A 79 9.18 -3.50 12.85
CA THR A 79 8.59 -4.08 11.63
C THR A 79 7.32 -3.39 11.15
N THR A 80 6.77 -2.46 11.93
CA THR A 80 5.47 -1.81 11.63
C THR A 80 5.58 -0.35 11.21
N ASP A 81 6.45 0.44 11.84
CA ASP A 81 6.71 1.82 11.41
C ASP A 81 8.03 1.86 10.61
N GLY A 82 8.00 2.53 9.46
CA GLY A 82 9.19 2.64 8.62
C GLY A 82 8.92 3.02 7.18
N THR A 83 10.01 3.19 6.44
CA THR A 83 10.00 3.39 4.99
C THR A 83 10.40 2.09 4.31
N TYR A 84 9.52 1.57 3.46
CA TYR A 84 9.74 0.36 2.67
C TYR A 84 9.87 0.74 1.20
N THR A 85 10.90 0.23 0.55
CA THR A 85 11.10 0.39 -0.89
C THR A 85 10.90 -0.95 -1.57
N GLY A 86 10.19 -0.95 -2.68
CA GLY A 86 9.89 -2.18 -3.40
C GLY A 86 9.38 -1.93 -4.81
N THR A 87 8.79 -2.96 -5.39
CA THR A 87 8.19 -2.90 -6.72
C THR A 87 6.70 -3.19 -6.60
N MET A 88 5.88 -2.30 -7.15
CA MET A 88 4.45 -2.54 -7.36
C MET A 88 4.23 -3.05 -8.79
N VAL A 89 3.51 -4.15 -8.94
CA VAL A 89 3.17 -4.73 -10.24
C VAL A 89 1.64 -4.70 -10.40
N ILE A 90 1.18 -4.01 -11.45
CA ILE A 90 -0.25 -3.86 -11.78
C ILE A 90 -0.55 -4.66 -13.04
N THR A 91 -1.43 -5.65 -12.92
CA THR A 91 -1.78 -6.57 -14.01
C THR A 91 -3.27 -6.55 -14.29
N ARG A 92 -3.68 -6.32 -15.54
CA ARG A 92 -5.09 -6.36 -15.95
C ARG A 92 -5.61 -7.80 -15.88
N VAL A 93 -6.76 -7.99 -15.25
CA VAL A 93 -7.40 -9.31 -15.10
C VAL A 93 -8.74 -9.43 -15.79
N GLN A 94 -9.48 -8.32 -15.96
CA GLN A 94 -10.73 -8.31 -16.72
C GLN A 94 -10.77 -7.08 -17.63
N PRO A 95 -10.57 -7.24 -18.95
CA PRO A 95 -10.50 -6.11 -19.89
C PRO A 95 -11.79 -5.29 -19.97
N GLU A 96 -12.96 -5.94 -19.90
CA GLU A 96 -14.26 -5.28 -20.08
C GLU A 96 -14.69 -4.43 -18.87
N GLU A 97 -14.09 -4.66 -17.70
CA GLU A 97 -14.41 -3.96 -16.45
C GLU A 97 -13.23 -3.13 -15.91
N GLU A 98 -12.11 -3.05 -16.65
CA GLU A 98 -10.89 -2.33 -16.24
C GLU A 98 -10.46 -2.67 -14.80
N ILE A 99 -10.43 -3.97 -14.52
CA ILE A 99 -10.00 -4.53 -13.24
C ILE A 99 -8.53 -4.94 -13.35
N ALA A 100 -7.75 -4.58 -12.33
CA ALA A 100 -6.36 -5.00 -12.18
C ALA A 100 -6.10 -5.68 -10.83
N GLU A 101 -5.12 -6.56 -10.80
CA GLU A 101 -4.52 -7.08 -9.57
C GLU A 101 -3.21 -6.35 -9.29
N ILE A 102 -2.96 -6.09 -8.01
CA ILE A 102 -1.77 -5.38 -7.55
C ILE A 102 -0.98 -6.26 -6.60
N LYS A 103 0.29 -6.44 -6.95
CA LYS A 103 1.29 -7.10 -6.11
C LYS A 103 2.31 -6.08 -5.64
N PHE A 104 2.64 -6.14 -4.35
CA PHE A 104 3.75 -5.40 -3.77
C PHE A 104 4.89 -6.37 -3.45
N VAL A 105 6.10 -6.04 -3.89
CA VAL A 105 7.30 -6.85 -3.69
C VAL A 105 8.32 -6.01 -2.93
N VAL A 106 8.49 -6.29 -1.64
CA VAL A 106 9.49 -5.62 -0.79
C VAL A 106 10.70 -6.55 -0.62
N PRO A 107 11.90 -6.18 -1.09
CA PRO A 107 13.09 -7.02 -1.00
C PRO A 107 13.46 -7.37 0.45
N ASN A 108 13.99 -8.58 0.65
CA ASN A 108 14.47 -9.08 1.95
C ASN A 108 13.39 -9.13 3.06
N THR A 109 12.12 -9.24 2.67
CA THR A 109 11.01 -9.49 3.59
C THR A 109 10.22 -10.70 3.11
N ASP A 110 9.60 -11.43 4.03
CA ASP A 110 8.63 -12.49 3.70
C ASP A 110 7.25 -11.91 3.34
N LEU A 111 7.15 -10.59 3.11
CA LEU A 111 5.96 -9.88 2.66
C LEU A 111 5.78 -10.07 1.15
N ASP A 112 5.82 -11.30 0.68
CA ASP A 112 5.60 -11.64 -0.74
C ASP A 112 4.14 -12.07 -0.91
N THR A 113 3.21 -11.12 -1.02
CA THR A 113 1.80 -11.44 -1.17
C THR A 113 1.12 -10.47 -2.14
N VAL A 114 0.27 -11.01 -3.01
CA VAL A 114 -0.64 -10.25 -3.88
C VAL A 114 -1.74 -9.72 -2.99
N LEU A 115 -1.79 -8.42 -2.78
CA LEU A 115 -2.50 -7.86 -1.63
C LEU A 115 -3.88 -7.30 -1.98
N PHE A 116 -4.10 -6.86 -3.23
CA PHE A 116 -5.31 -6.12 -3.55
C PHE A 116 -5.85 -6.39 -4.96
N ARG A 117 -7.17 -6.28 -5.11
CA ARG A 117 -7.88 -6.20 -6.38
C ARG A 117 -8.39 -4.78 -6.56
N GLY A 118 -7.98 -4.15 -7.65
CA GLY A 118 -8.29 -2.78 -7.99
C GLY A 118 -9.38 -2.66 -9.04
N ARG A 119 -10.33 -1.75 -8.85
CA ARG A 119 -11.25 -1.28 -9.88
C ARG A 119 -10.98 0.18 -10.17
N TRP A 120 -10.83 0.52 -11.46
CA TRP A 120 -10.68 1.90 -11.87
C TRP A 120 -12.02 2.62 -11.94
N LYS A 121 -12.08 3.83 -11.37
CA LYS A 121 -13.26 4.70 -11.43
C LYS A 121 -12.85 6.13 -11.09
N ASP A 122 -13.50 7.13 -11.69
CA ASP A 122 -13.33 8.56 -11.32
C ASP A 122 -11.85 9.02 -11.27
N SER A 123 -11.04 8.57 -12.24
CA SER A 123 -9.60 8.87 -12.35
C SER A 123 -8.72 8.31 -11.22
N ALA A 124 -9.23 7.34 -10.45
CA ALA A 124 -8.51 6.66 -9.39
C ALA A 124 -8.66 5.12 -9.48
N LEU A 125 -7.68 4.41 -8.94
CA LEU A 125 -7.73 2.96 -8.76
C LEU A 125 -8.09 2.64 -7.32
N TYR A 126 -9.31 2.15 -7.11
CA TYR A 126 -9.81 1.74 -5.80
C TYR A 126 -9.46 0.29 -5.53
N LEU A 127 -8.73 0.04 -4.46
CA LEU A 127 -8.21 -1.29 -4.14
C LEU A 127 -8.93 -1.88 -2.93
N ASP A 128 -9.45 -3.09 -3.11
CA ASP A 128 -9.95 -3.93 -2.04
C ASP A 128 -8.90 -4.97 -1.66
N ALA A 129 -8.66 -5.14 -0.36
CA ALA A 129 -7.75 -6.15 0.14
C ALA A 129 -8.25 -7.56 -0.21
N VAL A 130 -7.35 -8.39 -0.74
CA VAL A 130 -7.62 -9.80 -1.03
C VAL A 130 -6.94 -10.63 0.06
N GLY A 131 -7.72 -11.39 0.82
CA GLY A 131 -7.18 -12.46 1.69
C GLY A 131 -6.48 -12.03 2.97
N GLY A 132 -7.12 -11.22 3.83
CA GLY A 132 -6.65 -11.01 5.21
C GLY A 132 -5.40 -10.14 5.36
N VAL A 133 -5.02 -9.43 4.30
CA VAL A 133 -3.92 -8.47 4.31
C VAL A 133 -4.25 -7.31 5.25
N ALA A 134 -3.35 -7.06 6.19
CA ALA A 134 -3.37 -5.87 7.03
C ALA A 134 -3.06 -4.64 6.16
N GLY A 135 -4.01 -3.73 5.99
CA GLY A 135 -3.85 -2.57 5.11
C GLY A 135 -5.12 -1.90 4.62
N GLY A 136 -6.30 -2.50 4.82
CA GLY A 136 -7.58 -1.86 4.49
C GLY A 136 -7.75 -1.57 3.00
N ALA A 137 -8.77 -0.79 2.64
CA ALA A 137 -8.96 -0.34 1.27
C ALA A 137 -7.99 0.80 0.93
N TRP A 138 -7.53 0.85 -0.32
CA TRP A 138 -6.71 1.97 -0.81
C TRP A 138 -7.42 2.73 -1.91
N THR A 139 -7.03 3.98 -2.07
CA THR A 139 -7.28 4.72 -3.31
C THR A 139 -5.93 5.20 -3.85
N LEU A 140 -5.60 4.79 -5.08
CA LEU A 140 -4.41 5.25 -5.79
C LEU A 140 -4.81 6.27 -6.86
N TYR A 141 -4.08 7.37 -6.93
CA TYR A 141 -4.22 8.43 -7.92
C TYR A 141 -3.00 8.39 -8.84
N PHE A 142 -3.23 8.39 -10.15
CA PHE A 142 -2.17 8.36 -11.14
C PHE A 142 -2.11 9.67 -11.91
N LYS A 143 -0.90 10.09 -12.23
CA LYS A 143 -0.65 11.28 -13.03
C LYS A 143 0.29 10.94 -14.18
N LYS A 144 0.00 11.51 -15.35
CA LYS A 144 0.83 11.40 -16.56
C LYS A 144 1.35 12.77 -16.93
N GLU A 145 2.66 12.85 -17.16
CA GLU A 145 3.32 14.03 -17.71
C GLU A 145 4.25 13.56 -18.85
N GLY A 146 3.80 13.73 -20.09
CA GLY A 146 4.46 13.15 -21.25
C GLY A 146 4.52 11.61 -21.17
N LYS A 147 5.73 11.06 -21.01
CA LYS A 147 5.96 9.60 -20.88
C LYS A 147 6.06 9.12 -19.42
N ALA A 148 6.19 10.04 -18.47
CA ALA A 148 6.31 9.68 -17.07
C ALA A 148 4.93 9.42 -16.48
N ILE A 149 4.79 8.30 -15.76
CA ILE A 149 3.62 7.99 -14.95
C ILE A 149 4.05 7.90 -13.50
N THR A 150 3.37 8.64 -12.64
CA THR A 150 3.52 8.55 -11.19
C THR A 150 2.22 8.15 -10.54
N CYS A 151 2.31 7.57 -9.35
CA CYS A 151 1.15 7.25 -8.52
C CYS A 151 1.36 7.66 -7.08
N GLU A 152 0.28 8.06 -6.43
CA GLU A 152 0.22 8.35 -5.00
C GLU A 152 -1.01 7.69 -4.39
N GLY A 153 -0.92 7.24 -3.15
CA GLY A 153 -2.05 6.62 -2.49
C GLY A 153 -1.95 6.64 -0.98
N ASN A 154 -3.09 6.64 -0.31
CA ASN A 154 -3.19 6.54 1.13
C ASN A 154 -4.21 5.45 1.49
N SER A 155 -4.02 4.81 2.65
CA SER A 155 -5.09 4.01 3.26
C SER A 155 -5.52 4.61 4.58
N THR A 156 -6.78 4.32 4.87
CA THR A 156 -7.45 4.64 6.12
C THR A 156 -7.55 3.40 7.01
N TYR A 157 -6.57 2.50 7.00
CA TYR A 157 -6.64 1.28 7.80
C TYR A 157 -6.75 1.59 9.29
N GLU A 158 -7.93 1.32 9.82
CA GLU A 158 -8.25 1.43 11.23
C GLU A 158 -8.87 0.09 11.65
N SER A 159 -8.19 -0.63 12.53
CA SER A 159 -8.69 -1.87 13.15
C SER A 159 -8.92 -1.62 14.64
N THR A 160 -9.84 -2.39 15.25
CA THR A 160 -10.08 -2.36 16.69
C THR A 160 -8.84 -2.74 17.50
N VAL A 161 -7.90 -3.45 16.88
CA VAL A 161 -6.67 -3.93 17.53
C VAL A 161 -5.46 -3.12 17.13
N ALA A 162 -5.45 -2.49 15.94
CA ALA A 162 -4.35 -1.66 15.50
C ALA A 162 -4.79 -0.54 14.55
N SER A 163 -4.27 0.67 14.71
CA SER A 163 -4.42 1.77 13.74
C SER A 163 -3.06 2.18 13.21
N TYR A 164 -2.94 2.46 11.92
CA TYR A 164 -1.77 3.11 11.33
C TYR A 164 -2.14 3.77 10.01
N THR A 165 -1.36 4.77 9.63
CA THR A 165 -1.48 5.44 8.34
C THR A 165 -0.30 5.08 7.47
N PHE A 166 -0.55 4.89 6.19
CA PHE A 166 0.55 4.80 5.25
C PHE A 166 0.24 5.58 3.97
N SER A 167 1.32 6.05 3.35
CA SER A 167 1.31 6.67 2.04
C SER A 167 2.19 5.87 1.09
N LEU A 168 1.79 5.80 -0.17
CA LEU A 168 2.57 5.22 -1.26
C LEU A 168 2.86 6.29 -2.29
N THR A 169 4.09 6.30 -2.78
CA THR A 169 4.49 7.03 -3.98
C THR A 169 5.19 6.06 -4.93
N GLY A 170 4.99 6.22 -6.23
CA GLY A 170 5.63 5.35 -7.21
C GLY A 170 5.85 6.00 -8.57
N THR A 171 6.89 5.55 -9.25
CA THR A 171 7.25 5.97 -10.62
C THR A 171 7.30 4.74 -11.50
N LYS A 172 6.70 4.81 -12.69
CA LYS A 172 6.68 3.71 -13.65
C LYS A 172 8.08 3.41 -14.17
N GLN A 173 8.43 2.14 -14.28
CA GLN A 173 9.65 1.69 -14.93
C GLN A 173 9.52 1.80 -16.46
N ASP A 174 10.60 2.22 -17.11
CA ASP A 174 10.69 2.33 -18.58
C ASP A 174 10.57 0.98 -19.31
#